data_AF-A0A351DPK5-F1
#
_entry.id   AF-A0A351DPK5-F1
#
_cell.length_a   1.000
_cell.length_b   1.000
_cell.length_c   1.000
_cell.angle_alpha   90.00
_cell.angle_beta   90.00
_cell.angle_gamma   90.00
#
_symmetry.space_group_name_H-M   'P 1'
#
loop_
_entity.id
_entity.type
_entity.pdbx_description
1 polymer ?
#
loop_
_entity_poly.entity_id
_entity_poly.type
_entity_poly.pdbx_seq_one_letter_code
_entity_poly.pdbx_strand_id
1 'polypeptide(L)'
;GDLSEFIRIREVNAPITPLVSASDAGRAREVLRLSLEQIKVALIREDQDLFDAGLAQAKRLCAHFFDVTAGAGLKVMSVLSALEGTPIVREIPDAAQGLRALKAYRDALTQERISATEVKQ
;
A
#
# COMPACT_ATOMS: atom_id res chain seq x y z
N GLY A 1 14.50 -0.87 -9.00
CA GLY A 1 15.04 -2.23 -8.80
C GLY A 1 14.03 -3.20 -9.36
N ASP A 2 14.46 -4.10 -10.23
CA ASP A 2 13.60 -5.09 -10.88
C ASP A 2 13.38 -6.29 -9.93
N LEU A 3 12.14 -6.82 -9.87
CA LEU A 3 11.75 -7.88 -8.91
C LEU A 3 12.58 -9.17 -9.12
N SER A 4 13.11 -9.34 -10.33
CA SER A 4 14.01 -10.41 -10.74
C SER A 4 15.27 -10.53 -9.87
N GLU A 5 15.77 -9.43 -9.29
CA GLU A 5 16.97 -9.41 -8.45
C GLU A 5 16.77 -10.09 -7.09
N PHE A 6 15.52 -10.26 -6.65
CA PHE A 6 15.20 -10.75 -5.30
C PHE A 6 14.88 -12.25 -5.23
N ILE A 7 14.77 -12.97 -6.36
CA ILE A 7 14.27 -14.35 -6.38
C ILE A 7 15.33 -15.33 -6.93
N ARG A 8 16.13 -15.94 -6.03
CA ARG A 8 16.98 -17.10 -6.36
C ARG A 8 16.28 -18.41 -5.97
N ILE A 9 16.06 -19.31 -6.93
CA ILE A 9 15.57 -20.68 -6.69
C ILE A 9 16.74 -21.54 -6.21
N ARG A 10 16.55 -22.28 -5.12
CA ARG A 10 17.47 -23.30 -4.63
C ARG A 10 16.70 -24.60 -4.48
N GLU A 11 17.18 -25.67 -5.12
CA GLU A 11 16.64 -27.01 -4.93
C GLU A 11 17.03 -27.53 -3.54
N VAL A 12 16.03 -28.00 -2.78
CA VAL A 12 16.22 -28.50 -1.41
C VAL A 12 16.20 -30.03 -1.46
N ASN A 13 17.32 -30.64 -1.06
CA ASN A 13 17.43 -32.08 -0.81
C ASN A 13 16.81 -32.41 0.56
N ALA A 14 15.50 -32.65 0.59
CA ALA A 14 14.76 -33.21 1.72
C ALA A 14 13.77 -34.27 1.18
N PRO A 15 13.39 -35.31 1.96
CA PRO A 15 12.78 -36.51 1.42
C PRO A 15 11.50 -36.21 0.63
N ILE A 16 11.53 -36.71 -0.61
CA ILE A 16 10.64 -36.57 -1.77
C ILE A 16 9.17 -36.28 -1.42
N THR A 17 8.86 -35.02 -1.13
CA THR A 17 7.60 -34.40 -1.56
C THR A 17 7.77 -34.15 -3.07
N PRO A 18 6.78 -34.37 -3.95
CA PRO A 18 7.01 -34.30 -5.39
C PRO A 18 7.67 -32.97 -5.70
N LEU A 19 8.89 -33.04 -6.25
CA LEU A 19 9.65 -31.88 -6.69
C LEU A 19 8.69 -31.05 -7.54
N VAL A 20 8.32 -29.88 -6.99
CA VAL A 20 7.70 -28.77 -7.71
C VAL A 20 8.48 -28.67 -9.02
N SER A 21 7.89 -29.11 -10.13
CA SER A 21 8.63 -29.22 -11.38
C SER A 21 9.15 -27.82 -11.73
N ALA A 22 10.22 -27.69 -12.49
CA ALA A 22 10.70 -26.36 -12.92
C ALA A 22 9.59 -25.49 -13.56
N SER A 23 8.53 -26.11 -14.11
CA SER A 23 7.31 -25.46 -14.59
C SER A 23 6.48 -24.81 -13.46
N ASP A 24 6.38 -25.45 -12.31
CA ASP A 24 5.59 -24.99 -11.16
C ASP A 24 6.28 -23.83 -10.42
N ALA A 25 7.61 -23.78 -10.40
CA ALA A 25 8.36 -22.64 -9.86
C ALA A 25 8.19 -21.36 -10.73
N GLY A 26 8.14 -21.51 -12.05
CA GLY A 26 7.83 -20.42 -12.98
C GLY A 26 6.40 -19.89 -12.77
N ARG A 27 5.43 -20.81 -12.67
CA ARG A 27 4.03 -20.47 -12.39
C ARG A 27 3.87 -19.76 -11.04
N ALA A 28 4.55 -20.23 -10.00
CA ALA A 28 4.51 -19.60 -8.67
C ALA A 28 4.99 -18.14 -8.70
N ARG A 29 6.05 -17.84 -9.48
CA ARG A 29 6.53 -16.47 -9.65
C ARG A 29 5.51 -15.59 -10.34
N GLU A 30 4.88 -16.07 -11.40
CA GLU A 30 3.84 -15.31 -12.11
C GLU A 30 2.62 -15.04 -11.23
N VAL A 31 2.18 -16.04 -10.46
CA VAL A 31 1.07 -15.88 -9.51
C VAL A 31 1.42 -14.86 -8.43
N LEU A 32 2.64 -14.90 -7.87
CA LEU A 32 3.09 -13.90 -6.91
C LEU A 32 3.16 -12.50 -7.52
N ARG A 33 3.70 -12.38 -8.74
CA ARG A 33 3.77 -11.10 -9.46
C ARG A 33 2.38 -10.51 -9.65
N LEU A 34 1.42 -11.30 -10.11
CA LEU A 34 0.04 -10.87 -10.27
C LEU A 34 -0.56 -10.36 -8.95
N SER A 35 -0.34 -11.08 -7.85
CA SER A 35 -0.80 -10.67 -6.52
C SER A 35 -0.19 -9.33 -6.10
N LEU A 36 1.09 -9.09 -6.39
CA LEU A 36 1.75 -7.82 -6.11
C LEU A 36 1.19 -6.67 -6.95
N GLU A 37 0.85 -6.92 -8.22
CA GLU A 37 0.20 -5.91 -9.06
C GLU A 37 -1.19 -5.53 -8.52
N GLN A 38 -1.96 -6.50 -8.01
CA GLN A 38 -3.25 -6.22 -7.37
C GLN A 38 -3.10 -5.34 -6.12
N ILE A 39 -2.08 -5.60 -5.29
CA ILE A 39 -1.76 -4.77 -4.11
C ILE A 39 -1.43 -3.33 -4.55
N LYS A 40 -0.64 -3.14 -5.62
CA LYS A 40 -0.33 -1.80 -6.15
C LYS A 40 -1.58 -1.07 -6.64
N VAL A 41 -2.49 -1.77 -7.30
CA VAL A 41 -3.76 -1.18 -7.75
C VAL A 41 -4.60 -0.74 -6.55
N ALA A 42 -4.70 -1.56 -5.50
CA ALA A 42 -5.39 -1.21 -4.26
C ALA A 42 -4.79 0.02 -3.59
N LEU A 43 -3.45 0.09 -3.55
CA LEU A 43 -2.71 1.25 -3.05
C LEU A 43 -3.04 2.54 -3.82
N ILE A 44 -3.03 2.49 -5.17
CA ILE A 44 -3.34 3.65 -6.02
C ILE A 44 -4.78 4.12 -5.82
N ARG A 45 -5.70 3.17 -5.59
CA ARG A 45 -7.12 3.45 -5.33
C ARG A 45 -7.39 3.89 -3.91
N GLU A 46 -6.40 3.86 -3.03
CA GLU A 46 -6.55 4.13 -1.59
C GLU A 46 -7.64 3.23 -0.97
N ASP A 47 -7.72 1.99 -1.43
CA ASP A 47 -8.72 1.01 -1.01
C ASP A 47 -8.12 0.08 0.04
N GLN A 48 -8.30 0.43 1.32
CA GLN A 48 -7.68 -0.25 2.46
C GLN A 48 -8.05 -1.74 2.53
N ASP A 49 -9.34 -2.06 2.38
CA ASP A 49 -9.82 -3.44 2.47
C ASP A 49 -9.22 -4.31 1.36
N LEU A 50 -9.16 -3.77 0.13
CA LEU A 50 -8.56 -4.48 -1.00
C LEU A 50 -7.04 -4.64 -0.85
N PHE A 51 -6.37 -3.65 -0.25
CA PHE A 51 -4.93 -3.70 0.03
C PHE A 51 -4.61 -4.79 1.06
N ASP A 52 -5.35 -4.83 2.16
CA ASP A 52 -5.18 -5.81 3.24
C ASP A 52 -5.48 -7.24 2.74
N ALA A 53 -6.56 -7.40 1.95
CA ALA A 53 -6.88 -8.68 1.31
C ALA A 53 -5.77 -9.15 0.35
N GLY A 54 -5.20 -8.22 -0.43
CA GLY A 54 -4.09 -8.47 -1.34
C GLY A 54 -2.83 -8.91 -0.61
N LEU A 55 -2.44 -8.23 0.47
CA LEU A 55 -1.30 -8.61 1.32
C LEU A 55 -1.49 -10.01 1.91
N ALA A 56 -2.67 -10.31 2.45
CA ALA A 56 -2.96 -11.62 3.01
C ALA A 56 -2.86 -12.73 1.94
N GLN A 57 -3.32 -12.47 0.71
CA GLN A 57 -3.20 -13.40 -0.40
C GLN A 57 -1.74 -13.62 -0.81
N ALA A 58 -0.96 -12.56 -0.96
CA ALA A 58 0.46 -12.65 -1.31
C ALA A 58 1.25 -13.46 -0.28
N LYS A 59 0.95 -13.28 1.02
CA LYS A 59 1.56 -14.07 2.10
C LYS A 59 1.20 -15.56 2.00
N ARG A 60 -0.08 -15.90 1.77
CA ARG A 60 -0.50 -17.31 1.58
C ARG A 60 0.21 -17.96 0.40
N LEU A 61 0.30 -17.26 -0.74
CA LEU A 61 1.01 -17.74 -1.91
C LEU A 61 2.51 -17.91 -1.65
N CYS A 62 3.12 -16.96 -0.94
CA CYS A 62 4.52 -17.02 -0.59
C CYS A 62 4.85 -18.23 0.30
N ALA A 63 4.04 -18.47 1.34
CA ALA A 63 4.18 -19.63 2.23
C ALA A 63 3.91 -20.97 1.54
N HIS A 64 3.04 -20.98 0.52
CA HIS A 64 2.69 -22.21 -0.21
C HIS A 64 3.75 -22.63 -1.22
N PHE A 65 4.35 -21.68 -1.95
CA PHE A 65 5.23 -21.99 -3.07
C PHE A 65 6.72 -21.75 -2.82
N PHE A 66 7.10 -21.04 -1.76
CA PHE A 66 8.49 -20.68 -1.48
C PHE A 66 8.90 -21.09 -0.07
N ASP A 67 10.20 -21.36 0.10
CA ASP A 67 10.78 -21.47 1.43
C ASP A 67 10.77 -20.09 2.11
N VAL A 68 9.96 -19.98 3.16
CA VAL A 68 9.81 -18.77 3.98
C VAL A 68 10.64 -18.80 5.26
N THR A 69 11.46 -19.83 5.45
CA THR A 69 12.35 -19.97 6.62
C THR A 69 13.75 -19.42 6.35
N ALA A 70 14.15 -19.32 5.07
CA ALA A 70 15.44 -18.78 4.67
C ALA A 70 15.40 -18.12 3.27
N GLY A 71 16.39 -17.30 2.98
CA GLY A 71 16.62 -16.78 1.62
C GLY A 71 15.56 -15.81 1.12
N ALA A 72 15.16 -15.95 -0.15
CA ALA A 72 14.31 -14.98 -0.85
C ALA A 72 12.86 -14.98 -0.35
N GLY A 73 12.28 -16.15 -0.08
CA GLY A 73 10.90 -16.25 0.40
C GLY A 73 10.73 -15.62 1.79
N LEU A 74 11.69 -15.82 2.69
CA LEU A 74 11.72 -15.14 3.99
C LEU A 74 11.76 -13.61 3.84
N LYS A 75 12.58 -13.08 2.93
CA LYS A 75 12.66 -11.63 2.68
C LYS A 75 11.33 -11.08 2.17
N VAL A 76 10.69 -11.75 1.21
CA VAL A 76 9.38 -11.35 0.68
C VAL A 76 8.33 -11.38 1.79
N MET A 77 8.27 -12.46 2.57
CA MET A 77 7.35 -12.58 3.70
C MET A 77 7.54 -11.46 4.73
N SER A 78 8.80 -11.11 5.03
CA SER A 78 9.12 -10.01 5.95
C SER A 78 8.64 -8.66 5.43
N VAL A 79 8.83 -8.37 4.14
CA VAL A 79 8.35 -7.12 3.53
C VAL A 79 6.83 -7.06 3.53
N LEU A 80 6.15 -8.13 3.12
CA LEU A 80 4.69 -8.18 3.13
C LEU A 80 4.12 -8.00 4.54
N SER A 81 4.76 -8.60 5.55
CA SER A 81 4.33 -8.45 6.95
C SER A 81 4.61 -7.05 7.50
N ALA A 82 5.67 -6.37 7.05
CA ALA A 82 5.94 -4.99 7.44
C ALA A 82 4.94 -3.98 6.88
N LEU A 83 4.26 -4.32 5.77
CA LEU A 83 3.23 -3.49 5.16
C LEU A 83 1.85 -3.67 5.81
N GLU A 84 1.63 -4.74 6.57
CA GLU A 84 0.36 -4.97 7.27
C GLU A 84 0.07 -3.85 8.28
N GLY A 85 -1.19 -3.42 8.34
CA GLY A 85 -1.63 -2.35 9.23
C GLY A 85 -1.16 -0.96 8.83
N THR A 86 -0.47 -0.81 7.70
CA THR A 86 -0.12 0.51 7.16
C THR A 86 -1.38 1.14 6.57
N PRO A 87 -1.83 2.31 7.06
CA PRO A 87 -2.96 3.01 6.46
C PRO A 87 -2.55 3.57 5.10
N ILE A 88 -3.31 3.24 4.06
CA ILE A 88 -3.08 3.72 2.69
C ILE A 88 -4.05 4.82 2.25
N VAL A 89 -5.10 5.06 3.03
CA VAL A 89 -6.07 6.12 2.79
C VAL A 89 -5.44 7.46 3.17
N ARG A 90 -5.42 8.43 2.23
CA ARG A 90 -5.01 9.79 2.57
C ARG A 90 -6.15 10.54 3.22
N GLU A 91 -5.90 11.10 4.40
CA GLU A 91 -6.80 12.10 4.95
C GLU A 91 -6.78 13.33 4.04
N ILE A 92 -7.89 13.59 3.34
CA ILE A 92 -8.09 14.88 2.69
C ILE A 92 -8.24 15.88 3.83
N PRO A 93 -7.33 16.86 4.00
CA PRO A 93 -7.50 17.87 5.02
C PRO A 93 -8.83 18.57 4.77
N ASP A 94 -9.64 18.73 5.83
CA ASP A 94 -10.96 19.36 5.75
C ASP A 94 -10.83 20.76 5.12
N ALA A 95 -11.04 20.85 3.81
CA ALA A 95 -10.99 22.09 3.05
C ALA A 95 -12.00 23.12 3.58
N ALA A 96 -13.00 22.66 4.35
CA ALA A 96 -13.94 23.55 5.01
C ALA A 96 -13.28 24.38 6.12
N GLN A 97 -12.19 23.95 6.77
CA GLN A 97 -11.44 24.81 7.69
C GLN A 97 -10.83 26.01 6.95
N GLY A 98 -10.15 25.76 5.82
CA GLY A 98 -9.59 26.82 4.97
C GLY A 98 -10.67 27.77 4.46
N LEU A 99 -11.81 27.23 4.01
CA LEU A 99 -12.94 28.03 3.54
C LEU A 99 -13.60 28.85 4.66
N ARG A 100 -13.73 28.29 5.87
CA ARG A 100 -14.25 29.00 7.06
C ARG A 100 -13.32 30.15 7.45
N ALA A 101 -12.00 29.92 7.46
CA ALA A 101 -11.01 30.95 7.75
C ALA A 101 -11.06 32.10 6.73
N LEU A 102 -11.18 31.77 5.43
CA LEU A 102 -11.27 32.78 4.37
C LEU A 102 -12.58 33.60 4.46
N LYS A 103 -13.70 32.94 4.79
CA LYS A 103 -14.98 33.63 5.02
C LYS A 103 -14.89 34.59 6.21
N ALA A 104 -14.36 34.12 7.35
CA ALA A 104 -14.17 34.95 8.54
C ALA A 104 -13.27 36.16 8.25
N TYR A 105 -12.19 35.97 7.49
CA TYR A 105 -11.30 37.05 7.10
C TYR A 105 -11.99 38.09 6.20
N ARG A 106 -12.75 37.65 5.19
CA ARG A 106 -13.55 38.54 4.32
C ARG A 106 -14.56 39.34 5.12
N ASP A 107 -15.24 38.69 6.06
CA ASP A 107 -16.28 39.31 6.87
C ASP A 107 -15.65 40.36 7.82
N ALA A 108 -14.49 40.08 8.42
CA ALA A 108 -13.72 41.03 9.21
C ALA A 108 -13.33 42.29 8.42
N LEU A 109 -12.79 42.13 7.20
CA LEU A 109 -12.46 43.26 6.31
C LEU A 109 -13.69 44.11 5.93
N THR A 110 -14.85 43.48 5.81
CA THR A 110 -16.10 44.17 5.48
C THR A 110 -16.59 44.99 6.67
N GLN A 111 -16.49 44.45 7.88
CA GLN A 111 -16.82 45.16 9.12
C GLN A 111 -15.91 46.37 9.36
N GLU A 112 -14.59 46.22 9.16
CA GLU A 112 -13.65 47.35 9.28
C GLU A 112 -13.99 48.51 8.33
N ARG A 113 -14.38 48.21 7.09
CA ARG A 113 -14.80 49.24 6.13
C ARG A 113 -16.08 49.97 6.55
N ILE A 114 -17.04 49.25 7.12
CA ILE A 114 -18.33 49.84 7.55
C ILE A 114 -18.08 50.75 8.76
N SER A 115 -17.35 50.26 9.77
CA SER A 115 -16.99 51.03 10.97
C SER A 115 -16.16 52.28 10.65
N ALA A 116 -15.21 52.19 9.70
CA ALA A 116 -14.41 53.34 9.27
C ALA A 116 -15.22 54.41 8.51
N THR A 117 -16.40 54.06 7.99
CA THR A 117 -17.29 54.99 7.28
C THR A 117 -18.26 55.67 8.25
N GLU A 118 -18.68 55.01 9.33
CA GLU A 118 -19.53 55.57 10.38
C GLU A 118 -18.78 56.56 11.30
N VAL A 119 -17.49 56.33 11.57
CA VAL A 119 -16.67 57.24 12.42
C VAL A 119 -16.38 58.60 11.76
N LYS A 120 -16.64 58.74 10.44
CA LYS A 120 -16.41 59.97 9.68
C LYS A 120 -17.66 60.83 9.47
N GLN A 121 -18.82 60.44 10.02
CA GLN A 121 -20.06 61.22 9.96
C GLN A 121 -20.31 62.00 11.24
#